data_AF-A0A261EV46-F1
#
_entry.id   AF-A0A261EV46-F1
#
_cell.length_a   1.000
_cell.length_b   1.000
_cell.length_c   1.000
_cell.angle_alpha   90.00
_cell.angle_beta   90.00
_cell.angle_gamma   90.00
#
_symmetry.space_group_name_H-M   'P 1'
#
loop_
_entity.id
_entity.type
_entity.pdbx_description
1 polymer ?
#
loop_
_entity_poly.entity_id
_entity_poly.type
_entity_poly.pdbx_seq_one_letter_code
_entity_poly.pdbx_strand_id
1 'polypeptide(L)'
;MLHKIQLVGAAIGNYMARNEYKGFVYQREGILPRMVQEVEGFVSTGHSHRDFAAGESGRGPSIPSPLTNNPKAGQWDGRKLSRFIVADYKPLVMTDGEGIRCSIYVSGCPFRCHNCYNSSIWDFQAGQPYTQELEDRIINDLSPSYVQGITYLGGEPMLNTPMLLRLSERIRREYGHSKDIWCWTGYTWEELMRPGETDDKAALLAYVDVLVDGRYIDSLKNSLLQFRGSSNQRIIDVPESLKQDELVMWGRLHDQQRFIPEHYSKDRQAEQTRG
;
A
#
# COMPACT_ATOMS: atom_id res chain seq x y z
N MET A 1 3.51 22.39 14.71
CA MET A 1 4.18 21.58 15.75
C MET A 1 3.20 20.73 16.58
N LEU A 2 2.26 21.29 17.36
CA LEU A 2 1.35 20.48 18.20
C LEU A 2 0.17 19.83 17.43
N HIS A 3 -0.29 20.42 16.33
CA HIS A 3 -1.59 20.08 15.73
C HIS A 3 -1.63 18.71 15.01
N LYS A 4 -0.57 18.32 14.27
CA LYS A 4 -0.56 17.05 13.51
C LYS A 4 -0.16 15.83 14.35
N ILE A 5 0.74 15.98 15.32
CA ILE A 5 1.04 14.94 16.32
C ILE A 5 -0.18 14.67 17.20
N GLN A 6 -0.93 15.72 17.60
CA GLN A 6 -2.22 15.55 18.27
C GLN A 6 -3.27 14.92 17.37
N LEU A 7 -3.29 15.19 16.06
CA LEU A 7 -4.18 14.50 15.10
C LEU A 7 -3.87 13.01 15.01
N VAL A 8 -2.59 12.60 15.00
CA VAL A 8 -2.21 11.17 14.98
C VAL A 8 -2.49 10.49 16.31
N GLY A 9 -2.11 11.11 17.44
CA GLY A 9 -2.42 10.59 18.77
C GLY A 9 -3.92 10.51 19.04
N ALA A 10 -4.69 11.51 18.60
CA ALA A 10 -6.15 11.50 18.63
C ALA A 10 -6.75 10.55 17.58
N ALA A 11 -6.12 10.30 16.43
CA ALA A 11 -6.59 9.34 15.45
C ALA A 11 -6.43 7.90 15.95
N ILE A 12 -5.26 7.56 16.52
CA ILE A 12 -5.05 6.28 17.21
C ILE A 12 -6.02 6.18 18.40
N GLY A 13 -6.10 7.21 19.23
CA GLY A 13 -7.01 7.24 20.38
C GLY A 13 -8.48 7.11 19.99
N ASN A 14 -8.94 7.82 18.96
CA ASN A 14 -10.33 7.77 18.47
C ASN A 14 -10.64 6.47 17.74
N TYR A 15 -9.69 5.93 16.95
CA TYR A 15 -9.85 4.62 16.31
C TYR A 15 -9.97 3.52 17.36
N MET A 16 -9.04 3.50 18.33
CA MET A 16 -9.04 2.52 19.43
C MET A 16 -10.26 2.65 20.35
N ALA A 17 -10.69 3.88 20.64
CA ALA A 17 -11.87 4.12 21.48
C ALA A 17 -13.20 3.76 20.79
N ARG A 18 -13.30 3.91 19.46
CA ARG A 18 -14.50 3.55 18.68
C ARG A 18 -14.56 2.05 18.35
N ASN A 19 -13.39 1.41 18.27
CA ASN A 19 -13.26 -0.02 17.98
C ASN A 19 -12.78 -0.77 19.22
N GLU A 20 -13.42 -0.54 20.39
CA GLU A 20 -13.29 -1.42 21.55
C GLU A 20 -13.24 -2.87 21.04
N TYR A 21 -12.14 -3.55 21.35
CA TYR A 21 -11.84 -4.93 20.98
C TYR A 21 -13.01 -5.87 21.36
N LYS A 22 -14.07 -5.86 20.56
CA LYS A 22 -15.02 -6.97 20.48
C LYS A 22 -14.27 -8.01 19.67
N GLY A 23 -13.57 -8.89 20.38
CA GLY A 23 -13.01 -10.09 19.80
C GLY A 23 -14.04 -10.70 18.88
N PHE A 24 -13.78 -10.66 17.57
CA PHE A 24 -14.58 -11.38 16.60
C PHE A 24 -14.33 -12.86 16.89
N VAL A 25 -15.22 -13.44 17.70
CA VAL A 25 -15.32 -14.89 17.87
C VAL A 25 -15.66 -15.44 16.49
N TYR A 26 -14.73 -16.14 15.87
CA TYR A 26 -15.06 -17.00 14.73
C TYR A 26 -16.05 -18.05 15.24
N GLN A 27 -17.34 -17.85 14.99
CA GLN A 27 -18.30 -18.94 15.14
C GLN A 27 -17.99 -19.98 14.07
N ARG A 28 -17.28 -21.03 14.48
CA ARG A 28 -17.37 -22.33 13.81
C ARG A 28 -18.79 -22.84 14.02
N GLU A 29 -19.61 -22.84 12.98
CA GLU A 29 -20.68 -23.83 12.82
C GLU A 29 -21.31 -23.77 11.42
N GLY A 30 -21.49 -24.94 10.81
CA GLY A 30 -22.63 -25.20 9.92
C GLY A 30 -22.42 -25.03 8.41
N ILE A 31 -22.42 -26.15 7.71
CA ILE A 31 -22.60 -26.27 6.26
C ILE A 31 -24.09 -25.99 5.91
N LEU A 32 -24.33 -25.35 4.74
CA LEU A 32 -25.52 -25.38 3.82
C LEU A 32 -26.34 -24.07 3.71
N PRO A 33 -27.07 -23.83 2.58
CA PRO A 33 -26.86 -24.23 1.18
C PRO A 33 -26.89 -23.05 0.18
N ARG A 34 -26.60 -23.35 -1.09
CA ARG A 34 -26.72 -22.45 -2.26
C ARG A 34 -28.08 -21.73 -2.31
N MET A 35 -28.05 -20.41 -2.49
CA MET A 35 -29.07 -19.69 -3.26
C MET A 35 -28.38 -18.99 -4.42
N VAL A 36 -28.47 -19.61 -5.60
CA VAL A 36 -28.19 -18.95 -6.87
C VAL A 36 -29.45 -18.16 -7.18
N GLN A 37 -29.40 -16.83 -7.05
CA GLN A 37 -30.33 -15.97 -7.78
C GLN A 37 -29.62 -15.56 -9.06
N GLU A 38 -30.14 -16.04 -10.19
CA GLU A 38 -29.80 -15.56 -11.52
C GLU A 38 -30.03 -14.04 -11.55
N VAL A 39 -28.96 -13.28 -11.78
CA VAL A 39 -29.07 -11.88 -12.20
C VAL A 39 -28.81 -11.89 -13.70
N GLU A 40 -29.88 -12.00 -14.47
CA GLU A 40 -29.85 -11.86 -15.91
C GLU A 40 -29.42 -10.43 -16.30
N GLY A 41 -28.51 -10.34 -17.28
CA GLY A 41 -28.39 -9.19 -18.16
C GLY A 41 -27.60 -7.98 -17.64
N PHE A 42 -26.28 -8.08 -17.52
CA PHE A 42 -25.43 -6.88 -17.60
C PHE A 42 -24.89 -6.73 -19.02
N VAL A 43 -25.64 -6.02 -19.85
CA VAL A 43 -25.16 -5.55 -21.15
C VAL A 43 -24.04 -4.54 -20.88
N SER A 44 -22.81 -4.91 -21.23
CA SER A 44 -21.63 -4.04 -21.22
C SER A 44 -21.83 -2.88 -22.20
N THR A 45 -22.46 -1.80 -21.75
CA THR A 45 -22.40 -0.51 -22.44
C THR A 45 -21.10 0.16 -22.05
N GLY A 46 -20.22 0.37 -23.03
CA GLY A 46 -18.92 1.00 -22.86
C GLY A 46 -19.04 2.40 -22.27
N HIS A 47 -18.92 2.49 -20.95
CA HIS A 47 -18.76 3.74 -20.23
C HIS A 47 -17.33 3.76 -19.67
N SER A 48 -16.59 4.82 -19.96
CA SER A 48 -15.29 5.07 -19.30
C SER A 48 -15.51 4.97 -17.79
N HIS A 49 -14.71 4.14 -17.10
CA HIS A 49 -14.73 4.00 -15.63
C HIS A 49 -14.28 5.29 -14.94
N ARG A 50 -15.04 6.38 -15.09
CA ARG A 50 -14.82 7.65 -14.44
C ARG A 50 -15.63 7.66 -13.15
N ASP A 51 -14.93 7.65 -12.02
CA ASP A 51 -15.44 8.06 -10.70
C ASP A 51 -15.91 9.53 -10.69
N PHE A 52 -15.58 10.31 -11.73
CA PHE A 52 -15.61 11.77 -11.71
C PHE A 52 -16.78 12.40 -12.46
N ALA A 53 -17.43 13.39 -11.82
CA ALA A 53 -18.23 14.39 -12.50
C ALA A 53 -17.34 15.54 -12.99
N ALA A 54 -17.66 16.11 -14.15
CA ALA A 54 -16.95 17.28 -14.67
C ALA A 54 -17.13 18.49 -13.71
N GLY A 55 -16.03 19.13 -13.30
CA GLY A 55 -16.05 20.34 -12.46
C GLY A 55 -15.77 20.13 -10.96
N GLU A 56 -15.46 18.92 -10.52
CA GLU A 56 -15.13 18.67 -9.11
C GLU A 56 -13.72 19.13 -8.72
N SER A 57 -13.58 19.76 -7.55
CA SER A 57 -12.32 20.19 -6.94
C SER A 57 -11.95 19.35 -5.70
N GLY A 58 -10.77 19.61 -5.10
CA GLY A 58 -10.33 18.96 -3.85
C GLY A 58 -9.89 17.51 -3.98
N ARG A 59 -9.54 17.09 -5.20
CA ARG A 59 -9.04 15.74 -5.51
C ARG A 59 -7.51 15.72 -5.45
N GLY A 60 -6.94 14.52 -5.32
CA GLY A 60 -5.50 14.29 -5.39
C GLY A 60 -4.86 14.78 -6.70
N PRO A 61 -3.52 14.78 -6.79
CA PRO A 61 -2.83 15.21 -8.01
C PRO A 61 -3.37 14.42 -9.22
N SER A 62 -3.69 15.13 -10.30
CA SER A 62 -4.18 14.50 -11.51
C SER A 62 -3.10 13.61 -12.12
N ILE A 63 -3.48 12.39 -12.49
CA ILE A 63 -2.61 11.43 -13.16
C ILE A 63 -2.95 11.46 -14.64
N PRO A 64 -1.96 11.51 -15.55
CA PRO A 64 -2.20 11.51 -17.00
C PRO A 64 -2.62 10.12 -17.50
N SER A 65 -3.79 9.63 -17.09
CA SER A 65 -4.37 8.39 -17.61
C SER A 65 -5.90 8.40 -17.53
N PRO A 66 -6.61 7.92 -18.58
CA PRO A 66 -8.07 7.78 -18.55
C PRO A 66 -8.58 6.67 -17.62
N LEU A 67 -7.69 5.81 -17.13
CA LEU A 67 -8.02 4.69 -16.24
C LEU A 67 -7.82 5.05 -14.76
N THR A 68 -7.02 6.08 -14.46
CA THR A 68 -6.58 6.35 -13.10
C THR A 68 -7.55 7.21 -12.33
N ASN A 69 -7.82 6.81 -11.08
CA ASN A 69 -8.74 7.51 -10.21
C ASN A 69 -8.02 8.41 -9.17
N ASN A 70 -8.66 9.51 -8.76
CA ASN A 70 -8.16 10.47 -7.79
C ASN A 70 -9.23 10.81 -6.74
N PRO A 71 -9.16 10.25 -5.52
CA PRO A 71 -10.21 10.43 -4.53
C PRO A 71 -10.19 11.83 -3.90
N LYS A 72 -11.38 12.34 -3.56
CA LYS A 72 -11.51 13.41 -2.56
C LYS A 72 -11.14 12.88 -1.18
N ALA A 73 -10.88 13.81 -0.25
CA ALA A 73 -10.62 13.46 1.14
C ALA A 73 -11.76 12.60 1.70
N GLY A 74 -11.43 11.41 2.22
CA GLY A 74 -12.42 10.52 2.84
C GLY A 74 -13.37 9.81 1.87
N GLN A 75 -13.24 10.01 0.54
CA GLN A 75 -14.13 9.38 -0.44
C GLN A 75 -13.99 7.85 -0.44
N TRP A 76 -12.76 7.36 -0.30
CA TRP A 76 -12.50 5.93 -0.16
C TRP A 76 -12.20 5.62 1.29
N ASP A 77 -13.08 4.82 1.89
CA ASP A 77 -13.01 4.42 3.29
C ASP A 77 -12.61 2.94 3.36
N GLY A 78 -11.43 2.67 3.91
CA GLY A 78 -10.89 1.30 4.03
C GLY A 78 -11.80 0.39 4.86
N ARG A 79 -12.52 0.95 5.83
CA ARG A 79 -13.47 0.20 6.68
C ARG A 79 -14.70 -0.30 5.90
N LYS A 80 -14.97 0.29 4.73
CA LYS A 80 -16.08 -0.10 3.84
C LYS A 80 -15.61 -0.92 2.65
N LEU A 81 -14.41 -0.63 2.15
CA LEU A 81 -13.87 -1.25 0.95
C LEU A 81 -13.08 -2.54 1.23
N SER A 82 -12.33 -2.59 2.34
CA SER A 82 -11.53 -3.76 2.69
C SER A 82 -12.42 -5.01 2.83
N ARG A 83 -11.91 -6.14 2.34
CA ARG A 83 -12.57 -7.44 2.40
C ARG A 83 -11.80 -8.47 3.21
N PHE A 84 -10.76 -8.06 3.94
CA PHE A 84 -9.83 -8.97 4.62
C PHE A 84 -9.28 -10.04 3.67
N ILE A 85 -8.90 -9.63 2.45
CA ILE A 85 -8.29 -10.49 1.44
C ILE A 85 -6.86 -10.03 1.20
N VAL A 86 -5.96 -11.02 1.17
CA VAL A 86 -4.55 -10.87 0.81
C VAL A 86 -4.35 -11.62 -0.49
N ALA A 87 -3.81 -10.92 -1.48
CA ALA A 87 -3.49 -11.49 -2.77
C ALA A 87 -2.33 -12.48 -2.67
N ASP A 88 -1.30 -12.14 -1.90
CA ASP A 88 -0.14 -12.98 -1.70
C ASP A 88 0.62 -12.61 -0.42
N TYR A 89 1.38 -13.56 0.11
CA TYR A 89 2.31 -13.36 1.22
C TYR A 89 3.64 -14.04 0.90
N LYS A 90 4.72 -13.29 0.96
CA LYS A 90 6.07 -13.74 0.62
C LYS A 90 7.05 -13.46 1.76
N PRO A 91 7.57 -14.50 2.45
CA PRO A 91 8.66 -14.30 3.39
C PRO A 91 10.01 -14.16 2.65
N LEU A 92 10.98 -13.51 3.30
CA LEU A 92 12.38 -13.40 2.85
C LEU A 92 12.58 -12.73 1.48
N VAL A 93 11.95 -11.57 1.27
CA VAL A 93 12.07 -10.73 0.07
C VAL A 93 13.11 -9.62 0.29
N MET A 94 13.90 -9.30 -0.73
CA MET A 94 14.95 -8.25 -0.68
C MET A 94 14.71 -7.08 -1.65
N THR A 95 13.66 -7.15 -2.47
CA THR A 95 13.31 -6.11 -3.45
C THR A 95 12.32 -5.08 -2.91
N ASP A 96 11.64 -5.42 -1.82
CA ASP A 96 10.45 -4.72 -1.33
C ASP A 96 10.79 -3.75 -0.19
N GLY A 97 11.97 -3.16 -0.25
CA GLY A 97 12.55 -2.31 0.78
C GLY A 97 13.92 -2.79 1.20
N GLU A 98 14.52 -2.10 2.15
CA GLU A 98 15.85 -2.44 2.63
C GLU A 98 15.86 -3.69 3.53
N GLY A 99 16.90 -4.50 3.38
CA GLY A 99 17.11 -5.71 4.18
C GLY A 99 16.31 -6.91 3.68
N ILE A 100 16.30 -7.98 4.47
CA ILE A 100 15.44 -9.15 4.23
C ILE A 100 14.10 -8.88 4.90
N ARG A 101 13.00 -9.00 4.16
CA ARG A 101 11.68 -8.56 4.61
C ARG A 101 10.62 -9.65 4.40
N CYS A 102 9.57 -9.57 5.19
CA CYS A 102 8.30 -10.19 4.83
C CYS A 102 7.49 -9.22 3.97
N SER A 103 6.81 -9.70 2.94
CA SER A 103 5.96 -8.86 2.08
C SER A 103 4.54 -9.39 2.08
N ILE A 104 3.58 -8.53 2.40
CA ILE A 104 2.14 -8.83 2.31
C ILE A 104 1.52 -7.98 1.21
N TYR A 105 0.92 -8.64 0.23
CA TYR A 105 0.26 -8.01 -0.90
C TYR A 105 -1.25 -8.02 -0.64
N VAL A 106 -1.81 -6.89 -0.21
CA VAL A 106 -3.25 -6.78 0.04
C VAL A 106 -4.05 -6.67 -1.25
N SER A 107 -5.33 -7.01 -1.23
CA SER A 107 -6.20 -6.95 -2.41
C SER A 107 -7.01 -5.67 -2.48
N GLY A 108 -7.32 -5.22 -3.69
CA GLY A 108 -8.15 -4.06 -3.95
C GLY A 108 -7.35 -2.78 -4.19
N CYS A 109 -7.46 -2.23 -5.39
CA CYS A 109 -6.85 -0.94 -5.73
C CYS A 109 -7.73 -0.18 -6.72
N PRO A 110 -8.49 0.82 -6.25
CA PRO A 110 -9.29 1.65 -7.13
C PRO A 110 -8.45 2.66 -7.92
N PHE A 111 -7.14 2.83 -7.62
CA PHE A 111 -6.30 3.76 -8.39
C PHE A 111 -6.15 3.37 -9.86
N ARG A 112 -6.05 2.07 -10.18
CA ARG A 112 -5.97 1.58 -11.56
C ARG A 112 -4.92 2.30 -12.44
N CYS A 113 -3.70 2.42 -11.92
CA CYS A 113 -2.58 3.06 -12.64
C CYS A 113 -2.38 2.38 -14.00
N HIS A 114 -2.11 3.16 -15.06
CA HIS A 114 -1.78 2.60 -16.36
C HIS A 114 -0.53 1.71 -16.28
N ASN A 115 -0.55 0.54 -16.92
CA ASN A 115 0.52 -0.46 -16.86
C ASN A 115 0.92 -0.85 -15.41
N CYS A 116 -0.03 -0.84 -14.48
CA CYS A 116 0.20 -1.30 -13.12
C CYS A 116 0.68 -2.76 -13.10
N TYR A 117 1.84 -2.99 -12.47
CA TYR A 117 2.41 -4.32 -12.29
C TYR A 117 1.46 -5.28 -11.54
N ASN A 118 0.69 -4.73 -10.59
CA ASN A 118 -0.26 -5.46 -9.75
C ASN A 118 -1.72 -5.31 -10.23
N SER A 119 -1.95 -5.19 -11.54
CA SER A 119 -3.31 -4.99 -12.08
C SER A 119 -4.26 -6.17 -11.81
N SER A 120 -3.73 -7.38 -11.63
CA SER A 120 -4.49 -8.59 -11.27
C SER A 120 -5.17 -8.52 -9.91
N ILE A 121 -4.74 -7.62 -9.02
CA ILE A 121 -5.22 -7.51 -7.64
C ILE A 121 -5.94 -6.18 -7.38
N TRP A 122 -6.42 -5.52 -8.44
CA TRP A 122 -7.31 -4.35 -8.33
C TRP A 122 -8.66 -4.68 -7.70
N ASP A 123 -9.12 -5.93 -7.84
CA ASP A 123 -10.32 -6.41 -7.17
C ASP A 123 -10.03 -6.69 -5.69
N PHE A 124 -10.90 -6.20 -4.81
CA PHE A 124 -10.82 -6.46 -3.37
C PHE A 124 -11.05 -7.94 -3.01
N GLN A 125 -11.54 -8.76 -3.94
CA GLN A 125 -11.75 -10.20 -3.76
C GLN A 125 -10.64 -11.07 -4.38
N ALA A 126 -9.63 -10.48 -5.01
CA ALA A 126 -8.55 -11.23 -5.65
C ALA A 126 -7.53 -11.73 -4.63
N GLY A 127 -7.63 -13.00 -4.21
CA GLY A 127 -6.67 -13.59 -3.27
C GLY A 127 -7.29 -14.61 -2.33
N GLN A 128 -6.74 -14.68 -1.12
CA GLN A 128 -7.19 -15.55 -0.05
C GLN A 128 -7.57 -14.74 1.20
N PRO A 129 -8.46 -15.26 2.06
CA PRO A 129 -8.79 -14.60 3.33
C PRO A 129 -7.56 -14.38 4.21
N TYR A 130 -7.52 -13.22 4.84
CA TYR A 130 -6.61 -12.96 5.94
C TYR A 130 -7.14 -13.61 7.21
N THR A 131 -6.42 -14.62 7.69
CA THR A 131 -6.81 -15.41 8.86
C THR A 131 -5.82 -15.22 10.01
N GLN A 132 -6.21 -15.66 11.20
CA GLN A 132 -5.33 -15.67 12.36
C GLN A 132 -4.07 -16.51 12.10
N GLU A 133 -4.20 -17.62 11.38
CA GLU A 133 -3.07 -18.50 11.05
C GLU A 133 -2.06 -17.80 10.13
N LEU A 134 -2.54 -16.99 9.18
CA LEU A 134 -1.65 -16.18 8.33
C LEU A 134 -0.95 -15.09 9.15
N GLU A 135 -1.67 -14.42 10.05
CA GLU A 135 -1.09 -13.43 10.96
C GLU A 135 0.00 -14.06 11.86
N ASP A 136 -0.30 -15.22 12.47
CA ASP A 136 0.65 -15.97 13.31
C ASP A 136 1.90 -16.38 12.51
N ARG A 137 1.71 -16.81 11.26
CA ARG A 137 2.81 -17.12 10.35
C ARG A 137 3.67 -15.89 10.07
N ILE A 138 3.06 -14.75 9.74
CA ILE A 138 3.79 -13.49 9.49
C ILE A 138 4.66 -13.12 10.68
N ILE A 139 4.09 -13.19 11.89
CA ILE A 139 4.80 -12.88 13.13
C ILE A 139 5.97 -13.85 13.34
N ASN A 140 5.76 -15.16 13.22
CA ASN A 140 6.83 -16.14 13.34
C ASN A 140 7.96 -15.91 12.31
N ASP A 141 7.61 -15.60 11.06
CA ASP A 141 8.56 -15.34 9.98
C ASP A 141 9.35 -14.03 10.20
N LEU A 142 8.83 -13.08 11.00
CA LEU A 142 9.55 -11.87 11.41
C LEU A 142 10.56 -12.12 12.54
N SER A 143 10.42 -13.21 13.29
CA SER A 143 11.25 -13.48 14.47
C SER A 143 12.77 -13.57 14.22
N PRO A 144 13.29 -14.12 13.11
CA PRO A 144 14.73 -14.24 12.93
C PRO A 144 15.42 -12.88 12.90
N SER A 145 16.58 -12.76 13.55
CA SER A 145 17.30 -11.49 13.70
C SER A 145 17.74 -10.86 12.37
N TYR A 146 17.92 -11.67 11.32
CA TYR A 146 18.28 -11.21 9.99
C TYR A 146 17.09 -10.69 9.16
N VAL A 147 15.85 -10.92 9.61
CA VAL A 147 14.66 -10.33 8.98
C VAL A 147 14.50 -8.92 9.54
N GLN A 148 14.66 -7.91 8.70
CA GLN A 148 14.63 -6.50 9.11
C GLN A 148 13.21 -6.03 9.43
N GLY A 149 12.20 -6.53 8.73
CA GLY A 149 10.83 -6.05 8.94
C GLY A 149 9.83 -6.57 7.91
N ILE A 150 8.72 -5.85 7.80
CA ILE A 150 7.62 -6.17 6.88
C ILE A 150 7.36 -5.02 5.90
N THR A 151 6.85 -5.36 4.72
CA THR A 151 6.37 -4.39 3.74
C THR A 151 4.91 -4.63 3.40
N TYR A 152 4.11 -3.58 3.50
CA TYR A 152 2.72 -3.54 3.03
C TYR A 152 2.69 -3.07 1.58
N LEU A 153 2.21 -3.97 0.71
CA LEU A 153 2.20 -3.83 -0.75
C LEU A 153 0.82 -4.24 -1.29
N GLY A 154 0.75 -4.32 -2.61
CA GLY A 154 -0.30 -4.99 -3.34
C GLY A 154 -1.20 -3.99 -4.03
N GLY A 155 -2.51 -4.15 -3.82
CA GLY A 155 -3.52 -3.23 -4.30
C GLY A 155 -3.31 -1.84 -3.69
N GLU A 156 -4.02 -1.55 -2.59
CA GLU A 156 -3.84 -0.30 -1.85
C GLU A 156 -3.87 -0.57 -0.33
N PRO A 157 -2.69 -0.59 0.33
CA PRO A 157 -2.58 -0.73 1.78
C PRO A 157 -3.42 0.27 2.58
N MET A 158 -3.49 1.53 2.16
CA MET A 158 -4.27 2.57 2.86
C MET A 158 -5.80 2.39 2.73
N LEU A 159 -6.25 1.38 1.98
CA LEU A 159 -7.66 0.93 1.93
C LEU A 159 -7.88 -0.43 2.60
N ASN A 160 -6.83 -1.02 3.17
CA ASN A 160 -6.86 -2.25 3.95
C ASN A 160 -6.46 -2.02 5.41
N THR A 161 -6.67 -0.80 5.88
CA THR A 161 -6.42 -0.33 7.25
C THR A 161 -7.00 -1.22 8.35
N PRO A 162 -8.23 -1.81 8.28
CA PRO A 162 -8.75 -2.59 9.41
C PRO A 162 -7.91 -3.84 9.73
N MET A 163 -7.31 -4.42 8.70
CA MET A 163 -6.44 -5.59 8.81
C MET A 163 -5.00 -5.19 9.15
N LEU A 164 -4.48 -4.18 8.46
CA LEU A 164 -3.08 -3.77 8.63
C LEU A 164 -2.84 -3.07 9.96
N LEU A 165 -3.83 -2.38 10.54
CA LEU A 165 -3.74 -1.83 11.90
C LEU A 165 -3.56 -2.95 12.93
N ARG A 166 -4.39 -4.00 12.87
CA ARG A 166 -4.25 -5.18 13.73
C ARG A 166 -2.85 -5.79 13.63
N LEU A 167 -2.36 -6.00 12.42
CA LEU A 167 -1.03 -6.56 12.19
C LEU A 167 0.08 -5.64 12.71
N SER A 168 -0.02 -4.34 12.45
CA SER A 168 0.95 -3.33 12.89
C SER A 168 1.04 -3.27 14.41
N GLU A 169 -0.10 -3.24 15.09
CA GLU A 169 -0.21 -3.27 16.55
C GLU A 169 0.45 -4.51 17.14
N ARG A 170 0.20 -5.68 16.53
CA ARG A 170 0.82 -6.93 16.95
C ARG A 170 2.33 -6.93 16.75
N ILE A 171 2.82 -6.45 15.60
CA ILE A 171 4.26 -6.31 15.35
C ILE A 171 4.91 -5.41 16.39
N ARG A 172 4.30 -4.25 16.72
CA ARG A 172 4.82 -3.37 17.77
C ARG A 172 4.78 -4.00 19.15
N ARG A 173 3.73 -4.76 19.48
CA ARG A 173 3.63 -5.48 20.75
C ARG A 173 4.73 -6.53 20.92
N GLU A 174 5.04 -7.28 19.87
CA GLU A 174 5.96 -8.42 19.96
C GLU A 174 7.42 -8.02 19.72
N TYR A 175 7.67 -7.01 18.88
CA TYR A 175 9.02 -6.63 18.45
C TYR A 175 9.39 -5.17 18.71
N GLY A 176 8.46 -4.35 19.22
CA GLY A 176 8.67 -2.91 19.36
C GLY A 176 9.04 -2.27 18.01
N HIS A 177 10.15 -1.52 18.01
CA HIS A 177 10.72 -0.92 16.80
C HIS A 177 11.92 -1.68 16.23
N SER A 178 12.17 -2.92 16.69
CA SER A 178 13.26 -3.74 16.13
C SER A 178 12.94 -4.30 14.75
N LYS A 179 11.67 -4.26 14.33
CA LYS A 179 11.19 -4.62 12.99
C LYS A 179 10.55 -3.40 12.36
N ASP A 180 11.10 -2.94 11.24
CA ASP A 180 10.56 -1.77 10.54
C ASP A 180 9.34 -2.15 9.66
N ILE A 181 8.43 -1.21 9.49
CA ILE A 181 7.23 -1.35 8.67
C ILE A 181 7.36 -0.40 7.49
N TRP A 182 7.48 -0.96 6.29
CA TRP A 182 7.41 -0.20 5.05
C TRP A 182 6.01 -0.28 4.46
N CYS A 183 5.58 0.76 3.75
CA CYS A 183 4.29 0.78 3.09
C CYS A 183 4.37 1.46 1.73
N TRP A 184 3.90 0.81 0.68
CA TRP A 184 3.67 1.45 -0.62
C TRP A 184 2.22 1.89 -0.71
N THR A 185 1.98 3.06 -1.28
CA THR A 185 0.62 3.56 -1.48
C THR A 185 0.53 4.42 -2.72
N GLY A 186 -0.62 4.38 -3.39
CA GLY A 186 -0.94 5.35 -4.44
C GLY A 186 -1.25 6.74 -3.89
N TYR A 187 -1.58 6.88 -2.61
CA TYR A 187 -1.76 8.18 -2.00
C TYR A 187 -0.43 8.93 -1.90
N THR A 188 -0.46 10.24 -2.04
CA THR A 188 0.64 11.11 -1.62
C THR A 188 0.55 11.42 -0.13
N TRP A 189 1.66 11.76 0.51
CA TRP A 189 1.72 12.28 1.87
C TRP A 189 0.71 13.41 2.09
N GLU A 190 0.62 14.34 1.15
CA GLU A 190 -0.31 15.47 1.23
C GLU A 190 -1.78 14.99 1.16
N GLU A 191 -2.09 13.96 0.38
CA GLU A 191 -3.43 13.36 0.38
C GLU A 191 -3.75 12.65 1.71
N LEU A 192 -2.77 11.99 2.34
CA LEU A 192 -2.96 11.31 3.63
C LEU A 192 -3.10 12.29 4.80
N MET A 193 -2.44 13.46 4.72
CA MET A 193 -2.40 14.45 5.80
C MET A 193 -3.45 15.57 5.66
N ARG A 194 -4.24 15.59 4.57
CA ARG A 194 -5.22 16.67 4.33
C ARG A 194 -6.44 16.57 5.26
N PRO A 195 -7.11 17.69 5.56
CA PRO A 195 -8.37 17.69 6.29
C PRO A 195 -9.45 16.86 5.58
N GLY A 196 -10.23 16.10 6.36
CA GLY A 196 -11.34 15.28 5.86
C GLY A 196 -10.94 13.88 5.37
N GLU A 197 -9.64 13.54 5.39
CA GLU A 197 -9.21 12.16 5.16
C GLU A 197 -9.57 11.28 6.38
N THR A 198 -9.70 9.97 6.17
CA THR A 198 -10.15 9.07 7.24
C THR A 198 -9.09 8.85 8.32
N ASP A 199 -9.55 8.73 9.56
CA ASP A 199 -8.73 8.59 10.78
C ASP A 199 -7.90 7.30 10.80
N ASP A 200 -8.44 6.21 10.24
CA ASP A 200 -7.76 4.92 10.11
C ASP A 200 -6.51 4.97 9.22
N LYS A 201 -6.47 5.81 8.19
CA LYS A 201 -5.26 6.00 7.36
C LYS A 201 -4.16 6.69 8.16
N ALA A 202 -4.50 7.73 8.91
CA ALA A 202 -3.55 8.42 9.79
C ALA A 202 -3.05 7.49 10.91
N ALA A 203 -3.95 6.66 11.47
CA ALA A 203 -3.58 5.66 12.46
C ALA A 203 -2.61 4.61 11.88
N LEU A 204 -2.85 4.10 10.66
CA LEU A 204 -1.95 3.14 10.03
C LEU A 204 -0.60 3.80 9.70
N LEU A 205 -0.62 5.01 9.15
CA LEU A 205 0.58 5.76 8.83
C LEU A 205 1.49 5.95 10.06
N ALA A 206 0.90 6.12 11.26
CA ALA A 206 1.66 6.25 12.50
C ALA A 206 2.47 5.00 12.90
N TYR A 207 2.11 3.83 12.37
CA TYR A 207 2.88 2.60 12.56
C TYR A 207 3.96 2.41 11.49
N VAL A 208 3.85 3.09 10.36
CA VAL A 208 4.80 2.97 9.24
C VAL A 208 6.08 3.73 9.57
N ASP A 209 7.23 3.11 9.29
CA ASP A 209 8.55 3.75 9.42
C ASP A 209 8.99 4.38 8.10
N VAL A 210 8.73 3.70 6.97
CA VAL A 210 9.08 4.17 5.63
C VAL A 210 7.89 4.08 4.69
N LEU A 211 7.51 5.21 4.08
CA LEU A 211 6.41 5.28 3.11
C LEU A 211 6.98 5.49 1.70
N VAL A 212 6.60 4.63 0.76
CA VAL A 212 6.76 4.90 -0.67
C VAL A 212 5.44 5.41 -1.21
N ASP A 213 5.39 6.69 -1.51
CA ASP A 213 4.14 7.38 -1.79
C ASP A 213 3.96 7.72 -3.28
N GLY A 214 2.70 8.00 -3.64
CA GLY A 214 2.32 8.39 -4.98
C GLY A 214 2.04 7.23 -5.93
N ARG A 215 1.10 7.48 -6.84
CA ARG A 215 0.70 6.53 -7.88
C ARG A 215 1.84 6.31 -8.86
N TYR A 216 1.90 5.10 -9.43
CA TYR A 216 2.79 4.80 -10.55
C TYR A 216 2.40 5.60 -11.80
N ILE A 217 3.40 6.24 -12.42
CA ILE A 217 3.24 6.97 -13.68
C ILE A 217 4.16 6.33 -14.73
N ASP A 218 3.56 5.72 -15.75
CA ASP A 218 4.28 4.91 -16.73
C ASP A 218 5.31 5.70 -17.55
N SER A 219 5.01 6.95 -17.91
CA SER A 219 5.93 7.85 -18.61
C SER A 219 7.14 8.26 -17.76
N LEU A 220 7.07 8.07 -16.44
CA LEU A 220 8.13 8.35 -15.48
C LEU A 220 8.82 7.07 -14.98
N LYS A 221 8.51 5.91 -15.59
CA LYS A 221 9.10 4.63 -15.24
C LYS A 221 10.61 4.67 -15.37
N ASN A 222 11.33 4.24 -14.33
CA ASN A 222 12.78 4.16 -14.36
C ASN A 222 13.28 3.01 -13.47
N SER A 223 13.94 2.02 -14.09
CA SER A 223 14.44 0.81 -13.41
C SER A 223 15.70 1.04 -12.57
N LEU A 224 16.29 2.24 -12.61
CA LEU A 224 17.44 2.61 -11.80
C LEU A 224 17.05 3.20 -10.44
N LEU A 225 15.75 3.46 -10.24
CA LEU A 225 15.25 4.03 -8.99
C LEU A 225 15.28 2.97 -7.89
N GLN A 226 15.73 3.38 -6.72
CA GLN A 226 15.69 2.53 -5.54
C GLN A 226 14.23 2.35 -5.11
N PHE A 227 13.78 1.10 -4.98
CA PHE A 227 12.50 0.71 -4.38
C PHE A 227 11.23 1.38 -4.97
N ARG A 228 11.26 1.98 -6.15
CA ARG A 228 10.06 2.60 -6.74
C ARG A 228 10.03 2.50 -8.25
N GLY A 229 8.81 2.46 -8.78
CA GLY A 229 8.58 2.18 -10.20
C GLY A 229 8.71 3.42 -11.08
N SER A 230 8.41 4.61 -10.54
CA SER A 230 8.42 5.86 -11.29
C SER A 230 9.00 7.04 -10.48
N SER A 231 9.60 8.01 -11.18
CA SER A 231 10.38 9.09 -10.55
C SER A 231 9.57 10.12 -9.76
N ASN A 232 8.24 10.15 -9.91
CA ASN A 232 7.35 10.95 -9.08
C ASN A 232 7.13 10.38 -7.67
N GLN A 233 7.41 9.09 -7.47
CA GLN A 233 7.24 8.45 -6.18
C GLN A 233 8.37 8.87 -5.24
N ARG A 234 8.05 9.12 -3.98
CA ARG A 234 9.02 9.52 -2.96
C ARG A 234 9.16 8.41 -1.92
N ILE A 235 10.34 8.32 -1.30
CA ILE A 235 10.57 7.48 -0.13
C ILE A 235 10.70 8.41 1.07
N ILE A 236 9.79 8.28 2.03
CA ILE A 236 9.57 9.22 3.13
C ILE A 236 9.91 8.55 4.45
N ASP A 237 10.64 9.26 5.31
CA ASP A 237 10.84 8.91 6.70
C ASP A 237 9.61 9.36 7.50
N VAL A 238 8.72 8.43 7.82
CA VAL A 238 7.44 8.79 8.44
C VAL A 238 7.62 9.32 9.87
N PRO A 239 8.40 8.67 10.76
CA PRO A 239 8.62 9.17 12.12
C PRO A 239 9.19 10.59 12.15
N GLU A 240 10.22 10.87 11.36
CA GLU A 240 10.82 12.21 11.35
C GLU A 240 9.87 13.24 10.71
N SER A 241 9.11 12.84 9.68
CA SER A 241 8.11 13.72 9.07
C SER A 241 6.99 14.10 10.05
N LEU A 242 6.50 13.14 10.82
CA LEU A 242 5.47 13.39 11.85
C LEU A 242 6.00 14.27 12.98
N LYS A 243 7.24 14.04 13.41
CA LYS A 243 7.89 14.81 14.47
C LYS A 243 8.16 16.26 14.07
N GLN A 244 8.59 16.50 12.83
CA GLN A 244 8.87 17.84 12.32
C GLN A 244 7.63 18.58 11.82
N ASP A 245 6.51 17.88 11.63
CA ASP A 245 5.28 18.42 11.01
C ASP A 245 5.49 18.83 9.54
N GLU A 246 6.51 18.27 8.89
CA GLU A 246 6.99 18.54 7.53
C GLU A 246 7.38 17.23 6.83
N LEU A 247 7.38 17.17 5.51
CA LEU A 247 7.81 15.98 4.77
C LEU A 247 9.34 15.85 4.80
N VAL A 248 9.82 14.73 5.33
CA VAL A 248 11.24 14.38 5.40
C VAL A 248 11.51 13.16 4.52
N MET A 249 12.42 13.34 3.56
CA MET A 249 12.85 12.26 2.67
C MET A 249 13.68 11.22 3.43
N TRP A 250 13.52 9.95 3.08
CA TRP A 250 14.28 8.86 3.70
C TRP A 250 15.78 9.02 3.45
N GLY A 251 16.57 9.15 4.52
CA GLY A 251 17.98 9.55 4.44
C GLY A 251 18.92 8.56 3.75
N ARG A 252 18.46 7.33 3.47
CA ARG A 252 19.23 6.28 2.77
C ARG A 252 18.83 6.13 1.29
N LEU A 253 18.04 7.06 0.77
CA LEU A 253 17.68 7.09 -0.64
C LEU A 253 18.94 7.27 -1.53
N HIS A 254 19.22 6.27 -2.35
CA HIS A 254 20.32 6.27 -3.30
C HIS A 254 19.91 5.56 -4.60
N ASP A 255 19.50 6.35 -5.59
CA ASP A 255 19.18 5.83 -6.92
C ASP A 255 20.46 5.45 -7.67
N GLN A 256 20.38 4.36 -8.44
CA GLN A 256 21.50 3.93 -9.25
C GLN A 256 21.75 4.92 -10.40
N GLN A 257 23.03 5.19 -10.66
CA GLN A 257 23.45 5.87 -11.87
C GLN A 257 23.98 4.84 -12.86
N ARG A 258 23.48 4.85 -14.09
CA ARG A 258 23.92 3.90 -15.10
C ARG A 258 25.27 4.36 -15.65
N PHE A 259 26.35 3.81 -15.12
CA PHE A 259 27.64 3.83 -15.78
C PHE A 259 27.81 2.49 -16.51
N ILE A 260 27.69 2.48 -17.84
CA ILE A 260 28.12 1.34 -18.66
C ILE A 260 29.52 1.67 -19.16
N PRO A 261 30.57 1.03 -18.64
CA PRO A 261 31.90 1.16 -19.22
C PRO A 261 31.88 0.80 -20.72
N GLU A 262 32.55 1.61 -21.53
CA GLU A 262 32.53 1.52 -22.99
C GLU A 262 32.94 0.13 -23.52
N HIS A 263 33.73 -0.62 -22.76
CA HIS A 263 34.16 -1.98 -23.13
C HIS A 263 33.04 -3.02 -23.09
N TYR A 264 31.99 -2.83 -22.28
CA TYR A 264 30.82 -3.73 -22.26
C TYR A 264 29.74 -3.38 -23.32
N SER A 265 29.96 -2.33 -24.10
CA SER A 265 29.06 -1.90 -25.18
C SER A 265 29.47 -2.46 -26.55
N LYS A 266 30.73 -2.87 -26.72
CA LYS A 266 31.28 -3.32 -28.02
C LYS A 266 30.74 -4.69 -28.47
N ASP A 267 30.42 -5.59 -27.54
CA ASP A 267 29.91 -6.92 -27.88
C ASP A 267 28.41 -6.93 -28.25
N ARG A 268 27.66 -5.89 -27.83
CA ARG A 268 26.21 -5.80 -28.07
C ARG A 268 25.85 -5.43 -29.52
N GLN A 269 26.70 -4.65 -30.19
CA GLN A 269 26.49 -4.33 -31.61
C GLN A 269 26.75 -5.53 -32.53
N ALA A 270 27.65 -6.44 -32.13
CA ALA A 270 27.96 -7.66 -32.87
C ALA A 270 26.85 -8.74 -32.73
N GLU A 271 26.13 -8.75 -31.61
CA GLU A 271 24.97 -9.64 -31.41
C GLU A 271 23.69 -9.14 -32.09
N GLN A 272 23.47 -7.82 -32.15
CA GLN A 272 22.31 -7.24 -32.86
C GLN A 272 22.39 -7.32 -34.39
N THR A 273 23.56 -7.54 -34.97
CA THR A 273 23.74 -7.78 -36.41
C THR A 273 23.64 -9.26 -36.80
N ARG A 274 23.45 -10.16 -35.83
CA ARG A 274 23.29 -11.62 -36.05
C ARG A 274 21.85 -12.13 -35.91
N GLY A 275 20.88 -11.24 -35.69
CA GLY A 275 19.44 -11.56 -35.60
C GLY A 275 18.68 -11.15 -36.84
#